data_AF-A0A1Q7JHI0-F1
#
_entry.id   AF-A0A1Q7JHI0-F1
#
_cell.length_a   1.000
_cell.length_b   1.000
_cell.length_c   1.000
_cell.angle_alpha   90.00
_cell.angle_beta   90.00
_cell.angle_gamma   90.00
#
_symmetry.space_group_name_H-M   'P 1'
#
loop_
_entity.id
_entity.type
_entity.pdbx_description
1 polymer ?
#
loop_
_entity_poly.entity_id
_entity_poly.type
_entity_poly.pdbx_seq_one_letter_code
_entity_poly.pdbx_strand_id
1 'polypeptide(L)'
;MTVFIRNSQYSPDPVTVKVGAQVNWKNDDNIAHTATREGMFDNFISPMSAQGAPVTMTTAGTFAYHCKIHSNMNGTIIVQP
;
A
#
# COMPACT_ATOMS: atom_id res chain seq x y z
N MET A 1 4.84 -7.21 5.49
CA MET A 1 4.56 -7.53 4.08
C MET A 1 4.82 -6.29 3.26
N THR A 2 5.62 -6.39 2.20
CA THR A 2 5.95 -5.25 1.34
C THR A 2 5.20 -5.34 0.03
N VAL A 3 4.48 -4.27 -0.29
CA VAL A 3 3.86 -4.01 -1.59
C VAL A 3 4.84 -3.17 -2.41
N PHE A 4 5.25 -3.67 -3.56
CA PHE A 4 6.09 -2.95 -4.51
C PHE A 4 5.22 -2.05 -5.38
N ILE A 5 5.76 -0.90 -5.77
CA ILE A 5 5.20 -0.05 -6.81
C ILE A 5 6.15 -0.09 -7.99
N ARG A 6 5.64 -0.61 -9.12
CA ARG A 6 6.36 -0.73 -10.40
C ARG A 6 5.40 -0.45 -11.53
N ASN A 7 5.84 0.30 -12.53
CA ASN A 7 5.03 0.67 -13.69
C ASN A 7 3.68 1.29 -13.26
N SER A 8 3.70 2.15 -12.24
CA SER A 8 2.50 2.78 -11.67
C SER A 8 1.42 1.78 -11.24
N GLN A 9 1.83 0.64 -10.65
CA GLN A 9 0.91 -0.38 -10.12
C GLN A 9 1.41 -0.91 -8.78
N TYR A 10 0.49 -1.25 -7.89
CA TYR A 10 0.80 -1.96 -6.65
C TYR A 10 0.96 -3.46 -6.92
N SER A 11 1.95 -4.11 -6.30
CA SER A 11 2.16 -5.55 -6.43
C SER A 11 2.76 -6.15 -5.14
N PRO A 12 2.16 -7.19 -4.55
CA PRO A 12 0.95 -7.86 -5.02
C PRO A 12 -0.30 -7.00 -4.83
N ASP A 13 -1.27 -7.16 -5.74
CA ASP A 13 -2.62 -6.61 -5.61
C ASP A 13 -3.64 -7.69 -6.06
N PRO A 14 -4.46 -8.24 -5.15
CA PRO A 14 -4.53 -7.92 -3.73
C PRO A 14 -3.31 -8.44 -2.94
N VAL A 15 -2.94 -7.72 -1.89
CA VAL A 15 -2.06 -8.26 -0.84
C VAL A 15 -2.91 -8.91 0.24
N THR A 16 -2.58 -10.15 0.64
CA THR A 16 -3.29 -10.86 1.70
C THR A 16 -2.38 -11.04 2.92
N VAL A 17 -2.87 -10.67 4.10
CA VAL A 17 -2.14 -10.76 5.38
C VAL A 17 -3.08 -11.20 6.51
N LYS A 18 -2.53 -11.52 7.68
CA LYS A 18 -3.31 -11.81 8.89
C LYS A 18 -3.52 -10.58 9.76
N VAL A 19 -4.52 -10.60 10.64
CA VAL A 19 -4.67 -9.60 11.71
C VAL A 19 -3.36 -9.48 12.50
N GLY A 20 -2.96 -8.23 12.78
CA GLY A 20 -1.71 -7.87 13.43
C GLY A 20 -0.52 -7.72 12.48
N ALA A 21 -0.65 -8.08 11.20
CA ALA A 21 0.44 -7.93 10.25
C ALA A 21 0.70 -6.45 9.90
N GLN A 22 1.97 -6.15 9.65
CA GLN A 22 2.42 -4.86 9.12
C GLN A 22 2.51 -4.91 7.59
N VAL A 23 1.90 -3.93 6.91
CA VAL A 23 1.99 -3.71 5.47
C VAL A 23 2.79 -2.43 5.21
N ASN A 24 3.78 -2.48 4.34
CA ASN A 24 4.53 -1.30 3.90
C ASN A 24 4.64 -1.28 2.37
N TRP A 25 5.05 -0.14 1.84
CA TRP A 25 5.23 0.05 0.40
C TRP A 25 6.67 0.41 0.08
N LYS A 26 7.14 -0.07 -1.08
CA LYS A 26 8.43 0.29 -1.65
C LYS A 26 8.22 0.72 -3.09
N ASN A 27 8.72 1.88 -3.46
CA ASN A 27 8.57 2.41 -4.79
C ASN A 27 9.83 2.18 -5.62
N ASP A 28 9.71 1.35 -6.65
CA ASP A 28 10.76 1.09 -7.63
C ASP A 28 10.58 1.95 -8.91
N ASP A 29 9.57 2.84 -8.95
CA ASP A 29 9.41 3.85 -10.01
C ASP A 29 10.24 5.12 -9.73
N ASN A 30 10.42 5.92 -10.78
CA ASN A 30 11.11 7.21 -10.74
C ASN A 30 10.19 8.41 -10.43
N ILE A 31 8.91 8.16 -10.12
CA ILE A 31 7.93 9.17 -9.71
C ILE A 31 7.37 8.84 -8.33
N ALA A 32 6.92 9.85 -7.59
CA ALA A 32 6.38 9.67 -6.25
C ALA A 32 4.97 9.08 -6.28
N HIS A 33 4.62 8.31 -5.25
CA HIS A 33 3.28 7.75 -5.09
C HIS A 33 2.78 7.96 -3.66
N THR A 34 1.49 7.72 -3.43
CA THR A 34 0.96 7.53 -2.08
C THR A 34 0.29 6.18 -1.98
N ALA A 35 0.17 5.63 -0.77
CA ALA A 35 -0.81 4.61 -0.46
C ALA A 35 -1.78 5.22 0.55
N THR A 36 -3.03 5.41 0.12
CA THR A 36 -4.02 6.17 0.89
C THR A 36 -5.32 5.40 1.04
N ARG A 37 -5.76 5.28 2.29
CA ARG A 37 -7.14 4.94 2.64
C ARG A 37 -7.65 5.94 3.66
N GLU A 38 -8.71 6.66 3.29
CA GLU A 38 -9.31 7.70 4.11
C GLU A 38 -9.68 7.16 5.50
N GLY A 39 -9.29 7.91 6.53
CA GLY A 39 -9.50 7.54 7.93
C GLY A 39 -8.61 6.40 8.45
N MET A 40 -7.67 5.86 7.66
CA MET A 40 -6.78 4.77 8.11
C MET A 40 -5.29 5.07 7.92
N PHE A 41 -4.85 5.41 6.70
CA PHE A 41 -3.45 5.70 6.42
C PHE A 41 -3.29 6.58 5.19
N ASP A 42 -2.23 7.40 5.16
CA ASP A 42 -1.89 8.27 4.03
C ASP A 42 -0.36 8.37 3.90
N ASN A 43 0.22 7.33 3.31
CA ASN A 43 1.67 7.21 3.23
C ASN A 43 2.17 7.84 1.94
N PHE A 44 3.00 8.88 2.03
CA PHE A 44 3.81 9.36 0.91
C PHE A 44 5.00 8.43 0.69
N ILE A 45 5.29 8.11 -0.58
CA ILE A 45 6.30 7.14 -0.98
C ILE A 45 7.17 7.78 -2.07
N SER A 46 8.38 8.17 -1.69
CA SER A 46 9.34 8.84 -2.58
C SER A 46 9.68 7.98 -3.82
N PRO A 47 10.14 8.59 -4.93
CA PRO A 47 10.76 7.83 -6.03
C PRO A 47 11.91 6.98 -5.53
N MET A 48 12.12 5.80 -6.14
CA MET A 48 13.24 4.90 -5.82
C MET A 48 13.43 4.71 -4.31
N SER A 49 12.33 4.58 -3.56
CA SER A 49 12.37 4.61 -2.11
C SER A 49 12.96 3.34 -1.51
N ALA A 50 13.53 3.49 -0.31
CA ALA A 50 13.58 2.38 0.62
C ALA A 50 12.15 1.97 1.05
N GLN A 51 12.04 0.90 1.83
CA GLN A 51 10.76 0.52 2.43
C GLN A 51 10.25 1.67 3.33
N GLY A 52 9.03 2.13 3.08
CA GLY A 52 8.37 3.15 3.90
C GLY A 52 7.92 2.64 5.27
N ALA A 53 7.35 3.55 6.07
CA ALA A 53 6.79 3.21 7.38
C ALA A 53 5.63 2.21 7.24
N PRO A 54 5.62 1.13 8.03
CA PRO A 54 4.56 0.13 7.97
C PRO A 54 3.26 0.61 8.62
N VAL A 55 2.15 0.09 8.10
CA VAL A 55 0.79 0.20 8.66
C VAL A 55 0.41 -1.16 9.26
N THR A 56 0.01 -1.17 10.53
CA THR A 56 -0.47 -2.39 11.19
C THR A 56 -1.95 -2.61 10.91
N MET A 57 -2.30 -3.78 10.37
CA MET A 57 -3.67 -4.15 10.07
C MET A 57 -4.30 -4.88 11.26
N THR A 58 -5.13 -4.20 12.04
CA THR A 58 -5.66 -4.70 13.32
C THR A 58 -7.06 -5.31 13.23
N THR A 59 -7.73 -5.22 12.08
CA THR A 59 -9.11 -5.70 11.89
C THR A 59 -9.19 -6.52 10.61
N ALA A 60 -9.83 -7.70 10.69
CA ALA A 60 -10.09 -8.53 9.52
C ALA A 60 -11.07 -7.82 8.57
N GLY A 61 -10.87 -7.98 7.26
CA GLY A 61 -11.68 -7.33 6.24
C GLY A 61 -10.94 -7.09 4.94
N THR A 62 -11.64 -6.47 3.99
CA THR A 62 -11.07 -6.06 2.70
C THR A 62 -10.95 -4.54 2.65
N PHE A 63 -9.75 -4.06 2.35
CA PHE A 63 -9.38 -2.66 2.42
C PHE A 63 -8.87 -2.15 1.06
N ALA A 64 -9.76 -1.59 0.25
CA ALA A 64 -9.38 -0.79 -0.92
C ALA A 64 -8.63 0.49 -0.51
N TYR A 65 -7.62 0.87 -1.27
CA TYR A 65 -6.82 2.08 -1.11
C TYR A 65 -6.36 2.57 -2.49
N HIS A 66 -5.87 3.81 -2.58
CA HIS A 66 -5.51 4.45 -3.84
C HIS A 66 -4.28 5.34 -3.72
N CYS A 67 -3.70 5.74 -4.86
CA CYS A 67 -2.73 6.82 -4.93
C CYS A 67 -3.46 8.16 -5.14
N LYS A 68 -3.14 9.19 -4.33
CA LYS A 68 -3.69 10.55 -4.51
C LYS A 68 -3.12 11.26 -5.74
N ILE A 69 -1.91 10.89 -6.16
CA ILE A 69 -1.19 11.55 -7.26
C ILE A 69 -1.67 11.00 -8.62
N HIS A 70 -1.96 9.70 -8.69
CA HIS A 70 -2.30 9.00 -9.92
C HIS A 70 -3.67 8.32 -9.78
N SER A 71 -4.71 8.92 -10.36
CA SER A 71 -6.11 8.49 -10.21
C SER A 71 -6.40 7.06 -10.67
N ASN A 72 -5.56 6.49 -11.53
CA ASN A 72 -5.72 5.13 -12.05
C ASN A 72 -5.06 4.05 -11.16
N MET A 73 -4.38 4.44 -10.08
CA MET A 73 -3.68 3.51 -9.19
C MET A 73 -4.53 3.15 -7.98
N ASN A 74 -5.04 1.92 -7.98
CA ASN A 74 -5.85 1.36 -6.90
C ASN A 74 -5.20 0.05 -6.43
N GLY A 75 -5.37 -0.26 -5.15
CA GLY A 75 -4.92 -1.52 -4.58
C GLY A 75 -5.85 -2.01 -3.47
N THR A 76 -5.69 -3.28 -3.10
CA THR A 76 -6.52 -3.94 -2.09
C THR A 76 -5.67 -4.70 -1.09
N ILE A 77 -5.91 -4.47 0.20
CA ILE A 77 -5.38 -5.28 1.30
C ILE A 77 -6.50 -6.18 1.82
N ILE A 78 -6.30 -7.49 1.80
CA ILE A 78 -7.19 -8.47 2.43
C ILE A 78 -6.55 -8.90 3.75
N VAL A 79 -7.27 -8.68 4.85
CA VAL A 79 -6.85 -9.05 6.20
C VAL A 79 -7.70 -10.22 6.66
N GLN A 80 -7.08 -11.37 6.81
CA GLN A 80 -7.71 -12.58 7.33
C GLN A 80 -7.52 -12.68 8.85
N PRO A 81 -8.41 -13.38 9.57
CA PRO A 81 -8.23 -13.68 10.99
C PRO A 81 -6.87 -14.30 11.32
#